data_AF-A0A537NNY2-F1
#
_entry.id   AF-A0A537NNY2-F1
#
_cell.length_a   1.000
_cell.length_b   1.000
_cell.length_c   1.000
_cell.angle_alpha   90.00
_cell.angle_beta   90.00
_cell.angle_gamma   90.00
#
_symmetry.space_group_name_H-M   'P 1'
#
loop_
_entity.id
_entity.type
_entity.pdbx_description
1 polymer ?
#
loop_
_entity_poly.entity_id
_entity_poly.type
_entity_poly.pdbx_seq_one_letter_code
_entity_poly.pdbx_strand_id
1 'polypeptide(L)' 'MSSPSFAEAVAALPTQTPVLGLDLGSKTIGIAISDITRRIASPIETIMRKKFTEDARRLLAIAEERKAGL' A
#
# COMPACT_ATOMS: atom_id res chain seq x y z
N MET A 1 21.97 -11.33 4.56
CA MET A 1 20.84 -11.70 3.68
C MET A 1 20.52 -10.48 2.84
N SER A 2 20.60 -10.58 1.52
CA SER A 2 20.23 -9.49 0.63
C SER A 2 18.71 -9.35 0.61
N SER A 3 18.18 -8.14 0.76
CA SER A 3 16.74 -7.89 0.63
C SER A 3 16.26 -8.25 -0.78
N PRO A 4 15.04 -8.79 -0.95
CA PRO A 4 14.48 -9.05 -2.26
C PRO A 4 14.40 -7.75 -3.05
N SER A 5 14.60 -7.85 -4.37
CA SER A 5 14.29 -6.76 -5.28
C SER A 5 12.79 -6.46 -5.23
N PHE A 6 12.41 -5.25 -5.66
CA PHE A 6 11.01 -4.86 -5.71
C PHE A 6 10.18 -5.82 -6.57
N ALA A 7 10.71 -6.27 -7.71
CA ALA A 7 10.04 -7.21 -8.59
C ALA A 7 9.78 -8.57 -7.90
N GLU A 8 10.76 -9.07 -7.14
CA GLU A 8 10.62 -10.32 -6.37
C GLU A 8 9.59 -10.18 -5.25
N ALA A 9 9.57 -9.04 -4.55
CA ALA A 9 8.57 -8.76 -3.53
C ALA A 9 7.14 -8.74 -4.11
N VAL A 10 6.95 -8.08 -5.26
CA VAL A 10 5.65 -8.04 -5.95
C VAL A 10 5.21 -9.44 -6.43
N ALA A 11 6.15 -10.23 -6.92
CA ALA A 11 5.88 -11.61 -7.36
C ALA A 11 5.52 -12.55 -6.18
N ALA A 12 6.02 -12.26 -4.98
CA ALA A 12 5.73 -13.05 -3.77
C ALA A 12 4.35 -12.74 -3.14
N LEU A 13 3.67 -11.68 -3.57
CA LEU A 13 2.35 -11.33 -3.04
C LEU A 13 1.30 -12.39 -3.39
N PRO A 14 0.41 -12.77 -2.45
CA PRO A 14 -0.64 -13.76 -2.71
C PRO A 14 -1.51 -13.40 -3.92
N THR A 15 -1.84 -14.41 -4.72
CA THR A 15 -2.73 -14.26 -5.88
C THR A 15 -4.12 -13.81 -5.43
N GLN A 16 -4.81 -13.01 -6.25
CA GLN A 16 -6.16 -12.48 -5.96
C GLN A 16 -6.27 -11.59 -4.71
N THR A 17 -5.14 -11.09 -4.20
CA THR A 17 -5.13 -10.06 -3.16
C THR A 17 -4.94 -8.68 -3.79
N PRO A 18 -5.80 -7.68 -3.45
CA PRO A 18 -5.62 -6.32 -3.91
C PRO A 18 -4.35 -5.71 -3.29
N VAL A 19 -3.76 -4.71 -3.94
CA VAL A 19 -2.55 -4.04 -3.44
C VAL A 19 -2.83 -2.57 -3.16
N LEU A 20 -2.14 -2.01 -2.16
CA LEU A 20 -2.16 -0.56 -1.94
C LEU A 20 -1.16 0.15 -2.84
N GLY A 21 -1.59 1.23 -3.48
CA GLY A 21 -0.74 2.21 -4.13
C GLY A 21 -0.55 3.42 -3.22
N LEU A 22 0.71 3.80 -3.00
CA LEU A 22 1.09 4.92 -2.13
C LEU A 22 1.72 6.05 -2.95
N ASP A 23 1.13 7.24 -2.89
CA ASP A 23 1.67 8.46 -3.49
C ASP A 23 2.23 9.38 -2.39
N LEU A 24 3.55 9.35 -2.22
CA LEU A 24 4.24 10.02 -1.11
C LEU A 24 4.53 11.50 -1.43
N GLY A 25 3.65 12.38 -0.98
CA GLY A 25 3.86 13.83 -1.00
C GLY A 25 4.65 14.33 0.21
N SER A 26 5.04 15.62 0.18
CA SER A 26 5.73 16.27 1.31
C SER A 26 4.80 16.55 2.50
N LYS A 27 3.49 16.70 2.27
CA LYS A 27 2.47 17.00 3.30
C LYS A 27 1.42 15.92 3.45
N THR A 28 1.19 15.14 2.40
CA THR A 28 0.12 14.14 2.33
C THR A 28 0.66 12.84 1.75
N ILE A 29 -0.05 11.74 2.01
CA ILE A 29 0.13 10.50 1.26
C ILE A 29 -1.22 10.14 0.65
N GLY A 30 -1.28 10.09 -0.67
CA GLY A 30 -2.43 9.56 -1.39
C GLY A 30 -2.41 8.03 -1.33
N ILE A 31 -3.57 7.42 -1.07
CA ILE A 31 -3.72 5.97 -0.95
C ILE A 31 -4.78 5.51 -1.95
N ALA A 32 -4.39 4.58 -2.81
CA ALA A 32 -5.29 3.87 -3.71
C ALA A 32 -5.24 2.37 -3.41
N ILE A 33 -6.29 1.64 -3.78
CA ILE A 33 -6.35 0.18 -3.72
C ILE A 33 -6.64 -0.37 -5.11
N SER A 34 -5.99 -1.47 -5.48
CA SER A 34 -6.34 -2.19 -6.70
C SER A 34 -7.58 -3.07 -6.51
N ASP A 35 -8.20 -3.49 -7.60
CA ASP A 35 -9.04 -4.67 -7.58
C ASP A 35 -8.19 -5.96 -7.42
N ILE A 36 -8.85 -7.12 -7.24
CA ILE A 36 -8.16 -8.42 -7.07
C ILE A 36 -7.35 -8.83 -8.32
N THR A 37 -7.70 -8.28 -9.49
CA THR A 37 -6.96 -8.55 -10.74
C THR A 37 -5.72 -7.67 -10.89
N ARG A 38 -5.56 -6.67 -10.00
CA ARG A 38 -4.49 -5.66 -10.02
C ARG A 38 -4.46 -4.85 -11.32
N ARG A 39 -5.62 -4.64 -11.97
CA ARG A 39 -5.75 -3.90 -13.25
C ARG A 39 -6.40 -2.53 -13.08
N ILE A 40 -7.26 -2.37 -12.08
CA ILE A 40 -7.97 -1.13 -11.80
C ILE A 40 -7.56 -0.64 -10.42
N ALA A 41 -7.16 0.63 -10.32
CA ALA A 41 -6.88 1.28 -9.04
C ALA A 41 -7.99 2.28 -8.72
N SER A 42 -8.45 2.28 -7.47
CA SER A 42 -9.45 3.23 -6.95
C SER A 42 -8.88 4.00 -5.76
N PRO A 43 -9.07 5.33 -5.68
CA PRO A 43 -8.62 6.12 -4.53
C PRO A 43 -9.44 5.73 -3.28
N ILE A 44 -8.80 5.70 -2.10
CA ILE A 44 -9.49 5.35 -0.84
C ILE A 44 -9.29 6.35 0.29
N GLU A 45 -8.11 6.96 0.43
CA GLU A 45 -7.81 7.88 1.52
C GLU A 45 -6.66 8.83 1.14
N THR A 46 -6.61 10.00 1.75
CA THR A 46 -5.44 10.87 1.74
C THR A 46 -5.09 11.19 3.17
N ILE A 47 -3.94 10.71 3.64
CA ILE A 47 -3.48 10.96 5.00
C ILE A 47 -2.63 12.23 5.03
N MET A 48 -2.87 13.09 6.01
CA MET A 48 -1.96 14.19 6.35
C MET A 48 -0.75 13.59 7.07
N ARG A 49 0.45 13.84 6.55
CA ARG A 49 1.70 13.30 7.11
C ARG A 49 1.96 13.88 8.50
N LYS A 50 2.38 13.01 9.40
CA LYS A 50 2.79 13.36 10.77
C LYS A 50 4.23 12.85 10.96
N LYS A 51 4.41 11.87 11.84
CA LYS A 51 5.67 11.15 12.04
C LYS A 51 5.63 9.86 11.24
N PHE A 52 6.78 9.44 10.71
CA PHE A 52 6.90 8.21 9.92
C PHE A 52 6.22 7.00 10.60
N THR A 53 6.48 6.79 11.89
CA THR A 53 5.88 5.67 12.64
C THR A 53 4.36 5.76 12.74
N GLU A 54 3.81 6.97 12.83
CA GLU A 54 2.35 7.17 12.84
C GLU A 54 1.74 6.93 11.47
N ASP A 55 2.37 7.46 10.43
CA ASP A 55 1.96 7.28 9.05
C ASP A 55 1.99 5.78 8.68
N ALA A 56 3.10 5.10 8.96
CA ALA A 56 3.27 3.67 8.71
C ALA A 56 2.23 2.81 9.44
N ARG A 57 1.89 3.15 10.69
CA ARG A 57 0.84 2.45 11.43
C ARG A 57 -0.53 2.61 10.78
N ARG A 58 -0.86 3.81 10.27
CA ARG A 58 -2.12 4.02 9.56
C ARG A 58 -2.15 3.24 8.24
N LEU A 59 -1.04 3.22 7.50
CA LEU A 59 -0.93 2.43 6.26
C LEU A 59 -1.13 0.94 6.52
N LEU A 60 -0.50 0.38 7.56
CA LEU A 60 -0.68 -1.03 7.95
C LEU A 60 -2.12 -1.32 8.36
N ALA A 61 -2.76 -0.43 9.14
CA ALA A 61 -4.16 -0.58 9.51
C ALA A 61 -5.08 -0.59 8.28
N ILE A 62 -4.86 0.30 7.31
CA ILE A 62 -5.64 0.33 6.06
C ILE A 62 -5.46 -0.97 5.28
N ALA A 63 -4.23 -1.49 5.19
CA ALA A 63 -3.97 -2.75 4.50
C ALA A 63 -4.71 -3.93 5.16
N GLU A 64 -4.71 -3.99 6.49
CA GLU A 64 -5.43 -5.01 7.25
C GLU A 64 -6.96 -4.87 7.07
N GLU A 65 -7.51 -3.66 7.25
CA GLU A 65 -8.93 -3.34 7.06
C GLU A 65 -9.42 -3.75 5.65
N ARG A 66 -8.57 -3.59 4.64
CA ARG A 66 -8.89 -3.87 3.23
C ARG A 66 -8.43 -5.25 2.76
N LYS A 67 -7.77 -6.04 3.61
CA LYS A 67 -7.14 -7.31 3.26
C LYS A 67 -6.25 -7.18 2.01
N ALA A 68 -5.47 -6.10 1.98
CA ALA A 68 -4.61 -5.74 0.85
C ALA A 68 -3.14 -6.04 1.16
N GLY A 69 -2.38 -6.36 0.11
CA GLY A 69 -0.92 -6.41 0.16
C GLY A 69 -0.32 -5.01 0.24
N LEU A 70 0.75 -4.89 1.03
CA LEU A 70 1.65 -3.74 1.11
C LEU A 70 3.02 -4.12 0.55
#